data_AF-A0A812RJD0-F1
#
_entry.id   AF-A0A812RJD0-F1
#
_cell.length_a   1.000
_cell.length_b   1.000
_cell.length_c   1.000
_cell.angle_alpha   90.00
_cell.angle_beta   90.00
_cell.angle_gamma   90.00
#
_symmetry.space_group_name_H-M   'P 1'
#
loop_
_entity.id
_entity.type
_entity.pdbx_description
1 polymer ?
#
loop_
_entity_poly.entity_id
_entity_poly.type
_entity_poly.pdbx_seq_one_letter_code
_entity_poly.pdbx_strand_id
1 'polypeptide(L)'
;MVMKLRNKAWPAWALMAMGPVLRKRRDAKRREDASGAVPEHAEHVYDAESGAGMRRRLILHEAQHTAPSADEETPLTTPRKDEEDLEADAAGDAGAEGDEEGGGGGELSKNFRELMQYSAEDRKAENFVPLAGNMYRYFGLGIVEDYMTVQSFGMMTIFFVQLLSPPACLVQNLYKMDWEHWHFGVSDWMYMPGSNNHGVSNLSKHVVATLFLIMFCLNGAMVIEQDRVVSMKISSMLDQIGKDMPDYLKEVKFEWLYAGRIMNCLVVIECSVIVYFAFVLSETPMDVLFNSMAVTFLYNLDDIGGEMGFLGDDDWDGEELGKLYYNSVSTLMDDKGITEAGFDPDTIAECKYMRNYYSHWAYKVAEPLMYALTVVLPLMYVFIDDLHCKPGDLKVEVYELKKQVQDLLEKVG
;
A
#
# COMPACT_ATOMS: atom_id res chain seq x y z
N MET A 1 -20.35 -14.37 42.95
CA MET A 1 -19.84 -13.02 43.29
C MET A 1 -19.77 -12.24 41.98
N VAL A 2 -20.80 -11.44 41.68
CA VAL A 2 -20.93 -10.73 40.39
C VAL A 2 -20.15 -9.42 40.49
N MET A 3 -19.04 -9.32 39.75
CA MET A 3 -18.28 -8.07 39.63
C MET A 3 -19.11 -7.03 38.88
N LYS A 4 -19.68 -6.07 39.61
CA LYS A 4 -20.23 -4.84 39.03
C LYS A 4 -19.05 -3.99 38.52
N LEU A 5 -18.78 -4.04 37.22
CA LEU A 5 -17.96 -3.05 36.54
C LEU A 5 -18.65 -1.68 36.69
N ARG A 6 -18.11 -0.84 37.57
CA ARG A 6 -18.49 0.58 37.66
C ARG A 6 -18.07 1.25 36.34
N ASN A 7 -19.03 1.88 35.68
CA ASN A 7 -18.81 2.84 34.60
C ASN A 7 -17.81 3.91 35.05
N LYS A 8 -16.53 3.74 34.70
CA LYS A 8 -15.55 4.81 34.81
C LYS A 8 -15.86 5.80 33.69
N ALA A 9 -16.19 7.03 34.08
CA ALA A 9 -16.33 8.12 33.15
C ALA A 9 -15.03 8.26 32.35
N TRP A 10 -15.17 8.43 31.03
CA TRP A 10 -14.03 8.58 30.13
C TRP A 10 -13.23 9.84 30.50
N PRO A 11 -11.89 9.84 30.34
CA PRO A 11 -11.08 11.03 30.55
C PRO A 11 -11.56 12.20 29.67
N ALA A 12 -11.47 13.43 30.19
CA ALA A 12 -11.98 14.63 29.52
C ALA A 12 -11.38 14.84 28.10
N TRP A 13 -10.11 14.48 27.90
CA TRP A 13 -9.46 14.57 26.59
C TRP A 13 -10.03 13.59 25.57
N ALA A 14 -10.41 12.37 25.99
CA ALA A 14 -11.00 11.38 25.10
C ALA A 14 -12.44 11.77 24.70
N LEU A 15 -13.17 12.42 25.61
CA LEU A 15 -14.48 13.02 25.30
C LEU A 15 -14.37 14.22 24.35
N MET A 16 -13.31 15.03 24.44
CA MET A 16 -13.05 16.10 23.49
C MET A 16 -12.67 15.54 22.11
N ALA A 17 -11.80 14.53 22.05
CA ALA A 17 -11.38 13.89 20.79
C ALA A 17 -12.54 13.19 20.08
N MET A 18 -13.43 12.51 20.81
CA MET A 18 -14.64 11.89 20.24
C MET A 18 -15.80 12.87 20.03
N GLY A 19 -15.66 14.13 20.44
CA GLY A 19 -16.70 15.16 20.35
C GLY A 19 -17.32 15.30 18.95
N PRO A 20 -16.53 15.39 17.87
CA PRO A 20 -17.05 15.48 16.50
C PRO A 20 -17.83 14.22 16.07
N VAL A 21 -17.32 13.03 16.39
CA VAL A 21 -17.94 11.74 16.05
C VAL A 21 -19.26 11.55 16.79
N LEU A 22 -19.28 11.87 18.09
CA LEU A 22 -20.49 11.81 18.91
C LEU A 22 -21.53 12.84 18.48
N ARG A 23 -21.12 14.02 17.99
CA ARG A 23 -22.03 14.99 17.36
C ARG A 23 -22.63 14.44 16.08
N LYS A 24 -21.82 13.93 15.13
CA LYS A 24 -22.31 13.30 13.89
C LYS A 24 -23.33 12.20 14.18
N ARG A 25 -23.06 11.30 15.13
CA ARG A 25 -23.97 10.21 15.51
C ARG A 25 -25.27 10.72 16.15
N ARG A 26 -25.18 11.76 16.98
CA ARG A 26 -26.36 12.39 17.61
C ARG A 26 -27.22 13.12 16.59
N ASP A 27 -26.60 13.77 15.60
CA ASP A 27 -27.31 14.50 14.55
C ASP A 27 -27.96 13.52 13.55
N ALA A 28 -27.32 12.39 13.24
CA ALA A 28 -27.93 11.29 12.50
C ALA A 28 -29.15 10.72 13.23
N LYS A 29 -29.02 10.44 14.53
CA LYS A 29 -30.14 9.97 15.34
C LYS A 29 -31.29 10.99 15.43
N ARG A 30 -30.98 12.29 15.52
CA ARG A 30 -32.01 13.34 15.47
C ARG A 30 -32.72 13.39 14.12
N ARG A 31 -32.04 13.10 13.01
CA ARG A 31 -32.66 13.01 11.69
C ARG A 31 -33.59 11.81 11.59
N GLU A 32 -33.22 10.66 12.17
CA GLU A 32 -34.08 9.49 12.30
C GLU A 32 -35.32 9.77 13.18
N ASP A 33 -35.12 10.40 14.34
CA ASP A 33 -36.22 10.74 15.24
C ASP A 33 -37.15 11.82 14.63
N ALA A 34 -36.59 12.76 13.85
CA ALA A 34 -37.34 13.85 13.21
C ALA A 34 -38.07 13.42 11.93
N SER A 35 -37.62 12.38 11.24
CA SER A 35 -38.28 11.89 10.02
C SER A 35 -39.59 11.16 10.32
N GLY A 36 -39.89 10.84 11.59
CA GLY A 36 -41.14 10.22 12.01
C GLY A 36 -41.41 8.86 11.36
N ALA A 37 -40.41 8.27 10.70
CA ALA A 37 -40.50 6.98 10.06
C ALA A 37 -40.55 5.90 11.15
N VAL A 38 -41.75 5.43 11.45
CA VAL A 38 -41.95 4.19 12.19
C VAL A 38 -41.28 3.07 11.39
N PRO A 39 -40.34 2.30 11.97
CA PRO A 39 -39.71 1.20 11.26
C PRO A 39 -40.72 0.05 11.14
N GLU A 40 -41.52 0.07 10.07
CA GLU A 40 -42.22 -1.13 9.61
C GLU A 40 -41.19 -2.07 8.98
N HIS A 41 -41.05 -3.24 9.59
CA HIS A 41 -40.22 -4.38 9.16
C HIS A 41 -38.70 -4.19 9.19
N ALA A 42 -38.14 -4.40 10.39
CA ALA A 42 -36.77 -4.87 10.56
C ALA A 42 -36.65 -6.34 10.08
N GLU A 43 -36.63 -6.55 8.76
CA GLU A 43 -35.97 -7.72 8.18
C GLU A 43 -34.47 -7.43 8.13
N HIS A 44 -33.69 -8.43 8.56
CA HIS A 44 -32.23 -8.42 8.55
C HIS A 44 -31.68 -8.13 7.15
N VAL A 45 -31.43 -6.86 6.83
CA VAL A 45 -30.53 -6.46 5.77
C VAL A 45 -29.11 -6.72 6.30
N TYR A 46 -28.58 -7.90 5.98
CA TYR A 46 -27.14 -8.08 5.96
C TYR A 46 -26.55 -7.09 4.95
N ASP A 47 -25.55 -6.32 5.39
CA ASP A 47 -24.85 -5.27 4.64
C ASP A 47 -24.44 -5.72 3.23
N ALA A 48 -25.23 -5.36 2.23
CA ALA A 48 -24.83 -5.45 0.81
C ALA A 48 -23.70 -4.45 0.47
N GLU A 49 -23.48 -3.42 1.30
CA GLU A 49 -22.41 -2.43 1.12
C GLU A 49 -21.02 -2.98 1.50
N SER A 50 -20.94 -3.95 2.42
CA SER A 50 -19.68 -4.64 2.73
C SER A 50 -19.20 -5.53 1.58
N GLY A 51 -20.13 -6.13 0.84
CA GLY A 51 -19.83 -6.99 -0.32
C GLY A 51 -19.46 -6.20 -1.58
N ALA A 52 -20.07 -5.03 -1.79
CA ALA A 52 -19.78 -4.17 -2.94
C ALA A 52 -18.36 -3.61 -2.89
N GLY A 53 -17.88 -3.18 -1.71
CA GLY A 53 -16.50 -2.73 -1.53
C GLY A 53 -15.48 -3.84 -1.77
N MET A 54 -15.76 -5.07 -1.31
CA MET A 54 -14.85 -6.21 -1.52
C MET A 54 -14.83 -6.67 -2.97
N ARG A 55 -15.97 -6.66 -3.68
CA ARG A 55 -16.03 -6.94 -5.12
C ARG A 55 -15.33 -5.87 -5.95
N ARG A 56 -15.48 -4.58 -5.60
CA ARG A 56 -14.81 -3.47 -6.30
C ARG A 56 -13.30 -3.50 -6.08
N ARG A 57 -12.84 -3.86 -4.86
CA ARG A 57 -11.43 -4.13 -4.56
C ARG A 57 -10.89 -5.35 -5.30
N LEU A 58 -11.67 -6.43 -5.43
CA LEU A 58 -11.28 -7.61 -6.22
C LEU A 58 -11.15 -7.25 -7.70
N ILE A 59 -12.08 -6.45 -8.25
CA ILE A 59 -12.05 -6.00 -9.65
C ILE A 59 -10.90 -5.02 -9.90
N LEU A 60 -10.58 -4.10 -8.98
CA LEU A 60 -9.43 -3.20 -9.10
C LEU A 60 -8.10 -3.94 -8.98
N HIS A 61 -7.99 -4.88 -8.04
CA HIS A 61 -6.84 -5.76 -7.90
C HIS A 61 -6.69 -6.69 -9.12
N GLU A 62 -7.79 -7.19 -9.69
CA GLU A 62 -7.80 -8.01 -10.91
C GLU A 62 -7.47 -7.18 -12.15
N ALA A 63 -7.96 -5.94 -12.27
CA ALA A 63 -7.62 -5.01 -13.36
C ALA A 63 -6.15 -4.55 -13.33
N GLN A 64 -5.54 -4.47 -12.14
CA GLN A 64 -4.10 -4.19 -11.98
C GLN A 64 -3.21 -5.38 -12.36
N HIS A 65 -3.76 -6.60 -12.42
CA HIS A 65 -3.03 -7.83 -12.75
C HIS A 65 -3.40 -8.46 -14.11
N THR A 66 -4.49 -8.03 -14.75
CA THR A 66 -4.99 -8.60 -16.03
C THR A 66 -4.91 -7.64 -17.22
N ALA A 67 -4.06 -6.61 -17.18
CA ALA A 67 -3.74 -5.84 -18.39
C ALA A 67 -3.30 -6.83 -19.51
N PRO A 68 -4.07 -6.96 -20.62
CA PRO A 68 -3.79 -7.97 -21.62
C PRO A 68 -2.50 -7.61 -22.36
N SER A 69 -1.63 -8.60 -22.56
CA SER A 69 -0.58 -8.51 -23.59
C SER A 69 -1.26 -8.34 -24.94
N ALA A 70 -0.81 -7.34 -25.71
CA ALA A 70 -1.46 -6.75 -26.87
C ALA A 70 -1.67 -7.63 -28.13
N ASP A 71 -1.76 -8.96 -28.03
CA ASP A 71 -1.69 -9.85 -29.20
C ASP A 71 -2.93 -10.77 -29.45
N GLU A 72 -4.07 -10.60 -28.78
CA GLU A 72 -5.27 -11.39 -29.12
C GLU A 72 -6.56 -10.55 -29.26
N GLU A 73 -6.75 -9.97 -30.44
CA GLU A 73 -8.10 -9.66 -30.94
C GLU A 73 -8.28 -10.23 -32.36
N THR A 74 -9.19 -11.20 -32.50
CA THR A 74 -9.81 -11.54 -33.79
C THR A 74 -11.23 -10.96 -33.82
N PRO A 75 -11.64 -10.28 -34.90
CA PRO A 75 -12.91 -9.57 -34.92
C PRO A 75 -14.06 -10.52 -35.30
N LEU A 76 -15.06 -10.63 -34.42
CA LEU A 76 -16.36 -11.18 -34.75
C LEU A 76 -17.28 -10.06 -35.26
N THR A 77 -17.55 -10.11 -36.56
CA THR A 77 -18.48 -9.23 -37.26
C THR A 77 -19.92 -9.59 -36.94
N THR A 78 -20.76 -8.58 -36.68
CA THR A 78 -22.19 -8.65 -37.00
C THR A 78 -22.66 -7.33 -37.64
N PRO A 79 -23.50 -7.38 -38.69
CA PRO A 79 -23.92 -6.19 -39.42
C PRO A 79 -25.20 -5.60 -38.81
N ARG A 80 -25.26 -4.27 -38.68
CA ARG A 80 -26.51 -3.56 -38.41
C ARG A 80 -26.82 -2.58 -39.53
N LYS A 81 -28.08 -2.68 -39.97
CA LYS A 81 -28.71 -2.12 -41.17
C LYS A 81 -28.72 -0.60 -41.21
N ASP A 82 -28.68 -0.13 -42.45
CA ASP A 82 -29.02 1.20 -42.94
C ASP A 82 -30.46 1.61 -42.55
N GLU A 83 -30.64 2.88 -42.19
CA GLU A 83 -31.85 3.64 -42.49
C GLU A 83 -31.44 5.02 -43.01
N GLU A 84 -32.02 5.32 -44.17
CA GLU A 84 -31.86 6.48 -45.03
C GLU A 84 -32.61 7.73 -44.52
N ASP A 85 -32.21 8.85 -45.10
CA ASP A 85 -32.97 10.09 -45.37
C ASP A 85 -33.30 11.07 -44.23
N LEU A 86 -32.65 12.23 -44.28
CA LEU A 86 -33.30 13.51 -44.58
C LEU A 86 -32.25 14.62 -44.83
N GLU A 87 -32.05 14.93 -46.11
CA GLU A 87 -31.52 16.22 -46.55
C GLU A 87 -32.58 17.32 -46.36
N ALA A 88 -32.18 18.47 -45.81
CA ALA A 88 -32.73 19.77 -46.20
C ALA A 88 -31.76 20.90 -45.80
N ASP A 89 -31.12 21.44 -46.84
CA ASP A 89 -30.54 22.77 -47.01
C ASP A 89 -30.82 23.83 -45.92
N ALA A 90 -29.74 24.42 -45.40
CA ALA A 90 -29.69 25.85 -45.12
C ALA A 90 -28.25 26.36 -45.23
N ALA A 91 -27.96 27.01 -46.36
CA ALA A 91 -26.83 27.89 -46.54
C ALA A 91 -27.03 29.20 -45.76
N GLY A 92 -26.00 29.64 -45.04
CA GLY A 92 -25.90 30.94 -44.39
C GLY A 92 -24.70 30.92 -43.45
N ASP A 93 -23.52 31.32 -43.91
CA ASP A 93 -23.01 32.69 -43.95
C ASP A 93 -22.15 33.00 -42.70
N ALA A 94 -20.98 33.57 -43.00
CA ALA A 94 -20.09 34.36 -42.16
C ALA A 94 -19.70 33.85 -40.76
N GLY A 95 -18.47 33.36 -40.68
CA GLY A 95 -17.43 34.03 -39.90
C GLY A 95 -17.65 34.15 -38.40
N ALA A 96 -17.16 33.17 -37.66
CA ALA A 96 -16.62 33.37 -36.33
C ALA A 96 -15.45 32.39 -36.15
N GLU A 97 -14.24 32.86 -36.40
CA GLU A 97 -13.03 32.33 -35.77
C GLU A 97 -13.23 32.53 -34.26
N GLY A 98 -13.85 31.54 -33.61
CA GLY A 98 -13.77 31.37 -32.18
C GLY A 98 -12.46 30.64 -31.90
N ASP A 99 -11.39 31.41 -31.71
CA ASP A 99 -10.32 31.00 -30.82
C ASP A 99 -10.97 30.82 -29.44
N GLU A 100 -11.51 29.64 -29.17
CA GLU A 100 -11.74 29.19 -27.81
C GLU A 100 -10.35 29.02 -27.18
N GLU A 101 -9.82 30.12 -26.64
CA GLU A 101 -8.77 30.11 -25.65
C GLU A 101 -9.24 29.20 -24.49
N GLY A 102 -8.88 27.92 -24.59
CA GLY A 102 -8.95 26.92 -23.52
C GLY A 102 -7.95 27.23 -22.40
N GLY A 103 -7.99 28.44 -21.87
CA GLY A 103 -7.10 28.98 -20.87
C GLY A 103 -7.89 29.72 -19.80
N GLY A 104 -8.60 28.99 -18.94
CA GLY A 104 -9.39 29.62 -17.86
C GLY A 104 -9.38 28.90 -16.51
N GLY A 105 -9.16 27.58 -16.47
CA GLY A 105 -9.23 26.82 -15.22
C GLY A 105 -8.04 27.05 -14.27
N GLY A 106 -6.82 27.23 -14.82
CA GLY A 106 -5.60 27.28 -14.02
C GLY A 106 -5.46 28.51 -13.12
N GLU A 107 -5.98 29.68 -13.54
CA GLU A 107 -5.86 30.93 -12.78
C GLU A 107 -6.76 30.98 -11.54
N LEU A 108 -7.76 30.10 -11.43
CA LEU A 108 -8.76 30.14 -10.34
C LEU A 108 -8.46 29.21 -9.16
N SER A 109 -7.61 28.20 -9.33
CA SER A 109 -7.29 27.25 -8.25
C SER A 109 -6.27 27.83 -7.26
N LYS A 110 -6.61 27.81 -5.96
CA LYS A 110 -5.76 28.29 -4.86
C LYS A 110 -4.87 27.21 -4.27
N ASN A 111 -5.28 25.94 -4.39
CA ASN A 111 -4.55 24.78 -3.90
C ASN A 111 -4.63 23.61 -4.89
N PHE A 112 -3.78 22.61 -4.68
CA PHE A 112 -3.70 21.43 -5.55
C PHE A 112 -5.03 20.65 -5.61
N ARG A 113 -5.84 20.70 -4.54
CA ARG A 113 -7.15 20.06 -4.49
C ARG A 113 -8.15 20.73 -5.44
N GLU A 114 -8.19 22.05 -5.46
CA GLU A 114 -9.01 22.81 -6.41
C GLU A 114 -8.56 22.57 -7.85
N LEU A 115 -7.24 22.43 -8.09
CA LEU A 115 -6.72 22.07 -9.42
C LEU A 115 -7.27 20.71 -9.90
N MET A 116 -7.31 19.70 -9.03
CA MET A 116 -7.90 18.40 -9.38
C MET A 116 -9.38 18.53 -9.73
N GLN A 117 -10.13 19.36 -9.00
CA GLN A 117 -11.55 19.61 -9.29
C GLN A 117 -11.76 20.30 -10.64
N TYR A 118 -10.92 21.29 -10.99
CA TYR A 118 -11.02 21.99 -12.27
C TYR A 118 -10.60 21.12 -13.46
N SER A 119 -9.57 20.28 -13.29
CA SER A 119 -9.14 19.36 -14.35
C SER A 119 -10.23 18.35 -14.73
N ALA A 120 -11.14 18.02 -13.80
CA ALA A 120 -12.27 17.13 -14.02
C ALA A 120 -13.27 17.66 -15.05
N GLU A 121 -13.48 18.97 -15.05
CA GLU A 121 -14.53 19.62 -15.82
C GLU A 121 -14.10 19.88 -17.27
N ASP A 122 -12.79 20.05 -17.52
CA ASP A 122 -12.31 20.69 -18.75
C ASP A 122 -11.71 19.73 -19.79
N ARG A 123 -11.36 18.48 -19.44
CA ARG A 123 -10.65 17.56 -20.38
C ARG A 123 -11.20 16.13 -20.38
N LYS A 124 -11.81 15.75 -21.50
CA LYS A 124 -12.25 14.38 -21.82
C LYS A 124 -11.07 13.46 -22.17
N ALA A 125 -10.19 13.19 -21.21
CA ALA A 125 -9.29 12.05 -21.35
C ALA A 125 -10.14 10.77 -21.12
N GLU A 126 -10.51 10.08 -22.20
CA GLU A 126 -11.33 8.85 -22.10
C GLU A 126 -10.51 7.63 -21.66
N ASN A 127 -9.20 7.66 -21.87
CA ASN A 127 -8.27 6.59 -21.50
C ASN A 127 -7.18 7.13 -20.57
N PHE A 128 -7.28 6.88 -19.27
CA PHE A 128 -6.23 7.17 -18.30
C PHE A 128 -6.20 6.11 -17.21
N VAL A 129 -5.03 5.87 -16.62
CA VAL A 129 -4.87 4.99 -15.47
C VAL A 129 -4.93 5.81 -14.18
N PRO A 130 -5.79 5.45 -13.20
CA PRO A 130 -5.84 6.15 -11.93
C PRO A 130 -4.50 6.01 -11.18
N LEU A 131 -4.08 7.08 -10.51
CA LEU A 131 -2.84 7.09 -9.75
C LEU A 131 -3.09 6.65 -8.31
N ALA A 132 -2.39 5.59 -7.88
CA ALA A 132 -2.49 5.09 -6.51
C ALA A 132 -1.95 6.12 -5.50
N GLY A 133 -2.71 6.31 -4.43
CA GLY A 133 -2.35 7.24 -3.36
C GLY A 133 -1.64 6.53 -2.22
N ASN A 134 -0.75 7.28 -1.56
CA ASN A 134 -0.25 6.93 -0.24
C ASN A 134 -0.23 8.17 0.63
N MET A 135 -0.11 7.98 1.94
CA MET A 135 -0.08 9.05 2.93
C MET A 135 0.98 10.12 2.62
N TYR A 136 2.16 9.73 2.11
CA TYR A 136 3.24 10.66 1.79
C TYR A 136 2.91 11.54 0.58
N ARG A 137 2.23 10.99 -0.43
CA ARG A 137 1.70 11.74 -1.59
C ARG A 137 0.61 12.70 -1.14
N TYR A 138 -0.26 12.26 -0.23
CA TYR A 138 -1.31 13.10 0.34
C TYR A 138 -0.74 14.33 1.05
N PHE A 139 0.28 14.16 1.91
CA PHE A 139 0.99 15.29 2.53
C PHE A 139 1.81 16.11 1.51
N GLY A 140 2.47 15.43 0.58
CA GLY A 140 3.38 16.04 -0.38
C GLY A 140 2.68 16.92 -1.41
N LEU A 141 1.47 16.56 -1.81
CA LEU A 141 0.66 17.38 -2.73
C LEU A 141 -0.11 18.50 -2.01
N GLY A 142 0.04 18.64 -0.68
CA GLY A 142 -0.59 19.73 0.07
C GLY A 142 -2.10 19.60 0.24
N ILE A 143 -2.65 18.39 0.12
CA ILE A 143 -4.11 18.15 0.22
C ILE A 143 -4.65 18.38 1.64
N VAL A 144 -3.77 18.34 2.66
CA VAL A 144 -4.13 18.54 4.07
C VAL A 144 -4.50 19.99 4.36
N GLU A 145 -5.78 20.23 4.61
CA GLU A 145 -6.30 21.55 4.99
C GLU A 145 -5.96 21.91 6.46
N ASP A 146 -6.02 20.94 7.39
CA ASP A 146 -5.83 21.17 8.83
C ASP A 146 -4.94 20.10 9.50
N TYR A 147 -3.79 20.51 10.04
CA TYR A 147 -2.84 19.62 10.75
C TYR A 147 -3.36 19.03 12.06
N MET A 148 -4.41 19.63 12.63
CA MET A 148 -4.93 19.28 13.96
C MET A 148 -6.16 18.36 13.91
N THR A 149 -6.38 17.68 12.78
CA THR A 149 -7.46 16.70 12.65
C THR A 149 -7.06 15.33 13.21
N VAL A 150 -8.06 14.51 13.57
CA VAL A 150 -7.85 13.11 13.99
C VAL A 150 -7.19 12.31 12.86
N GLN A 151 -7.54 12.62 11.62
CA GLN A 151 -6.95 12.02 10.42
C GLN A 151 -5.46 12.33 10.31
N SER A 152 -5.05 13.60 10.41
CA SER A 152 -3.62 13.98 10.41
C SER A 152 -2.84 13.35 11.55
N PHE A 153 -3.42 13.24 12.74
CA PHE A 153 -2.80 12.55 13.87
C PHE A 153 -2.65 11.04 13.63
N GLY A 154 -3.67 10.39 13.06
CA GLY A 154 -3.63 8.97 12.68
C GLY A 154 -2.54 8.68 11.65
N MET A 155 -2.47 9.50 10.59
CA MET A 155 -1.41 9.45 9.58
C MET A 155 -0.01 9.64 10.19
N MET A 156 0.18 10.66 11.03
CA MET A 156 1.46 10.86 11.72
C MET A 156 1.84 9.66 12.60
N THR A 157 0.85 9.01 13.23
CA THR A 157 1.07 7.78 14.00
C THR A 157 1.54 6.64 13.10
N ILE A 158 0.92 6.46 11.92
CA ILE A 158 1.36 5.49 10.91
C ILE A 158 2.81 5.72 10.51
N PHE A 159 3.18 6.98 10.23
CA PHE A 159 4.56 7.35 9.90
C PHE A 159 5.55 6.89 10.99
N PHE A 160 5.26 7.16 12.27
CA PHE A 160 6.13 6.72 13.37
C PHE A 160 6.15 5.20 13.54
N VAL A 161 5.03 4.51 13.31
CA VAL A 161 4.97 3.05 13.34
C VAL A 161 5.84 2.46 12.24
N GLN A 162 5.74 2.95 11.01
CA GLN A 162 6.58 2.52 9.89
C GLN A 162 8.06 2.82 10.12
N LEU A 163 8.39 3.95 10.75
CA LEU A 163 9.77 4.33 11.03
C LEU A 163 10.40 3.50 12.17
N LEU A 164 9.65 3.20 13.22
CA LEU A 164 10.20 2.62 14.44
C LEU A 164 9.98 1.12 14.55
N SER A 165 8.86 0.60 14.03
CA SER A 165 8.48 -0.79 14.23
C SER A 165 9.41 -1.78 13.50
N PRO A 166 9.71 -1.63 12.20
CA PRO A 166 10.56 -2.61 11.53
C PRO A 166 11.99 -2.68 12.12
N PRO A 167 12.69 -1.56 12.40
CA PRO A 167 14.00 -1.63 13.06
C PRO A 167 13.93 -2.25 14.46
N ALA A 168 12.89 -1.94 15.25
CA ALA A 168 12.72 -2.52 16.58
C ALA A 168 12.50 -4.04 16.51
N CYS A 169 11.66 -4.52 15.59
CA CYS A 169 11.44 -5.94 15.33
C CYS A 169 12.71 -6.65 14.87
N LEU A 170 13.49 -6.03 13.96
CA LEU A 170 14.78 -6.57 13.51
C LEU A 170 15.75 -6.73 14.68
N VAL A 171 15.96 -5.66 15.44
CA VAL A 171 16.86 -5.66 16.60
C VAL A 171 16.42 -6.72 17.62
N GLN A 172 15.13 -6.77 17.95
CA GLN A 172 14.60 -7.77 18.87
C GLN A 172 14.83 -9.21 18.37
N ASN A 173 14.57 -9.48 17.09
CA ASN A 173 14.76 -10.80 16.52
C ASN A 173 16.24 -11.19 16.46
N LEU A 174 17.12 -10.26 16.09
CA LEU A 174 18.58 -10.46 16.10
C LEU A 174 19.11 -10.83 17.50
N TYR A 175 18.60 -10.18 18.55
CA TYR A 175 19.00 -10.49 19.93
C TYR A 175 18.47 -11.84 20.43
N LYS A 176 17.30 -12.27 19.95
CA LYS A 176 16.71 -13.57 20.28
C LYS A 176 17.41 -14.75 19.61
N MET A 177 18.11 -14.53 18.50
CA MET A 177 18.83 -15.58 17.78
C MET A 177 20.06 -16.08 18.55
N ASP A 178 20.25 -17.40 18.58
CA ASP A 178 21.46 -18.05 19.07
C ASP A 178 22.51 -18.14 17.95
N TRP A 179 23.45 -17.18 17.96
CA TRP A 179 24.53 -17.10 16.99
C TRP A 179 25.75 -17.97 17.36
N GLU A 180 25.73 -18.71 18.47
CA GLU A 180 26.87 -19.54 18.90
C GLU A 180 26.86 -20.94 18.31
N HIS A 181 25.66 -21.48 18.02
CA HIS A 181 25.47 -22.88 17.63
C HIS A 181 25.02 -23.08 16.18
N TRP A 182 24.96 -22.02 15.35
CA TRP A 182 24.57 -22.16 13.96
C TRP A 182 25.68 -22.83 13.13
N HIS A 183 25.28 -23.62 12.14
CA HIS A 183 26.19 -24.15 11.12
C HIS A 183 25.54 -24.15 9.74
N PHE A 184 26.37 -24.32 8.72
CA PHE A 184 25.89 -24.50 7.36
C PHE A 184 25.58 -25.98 7.11
N GLY A 185 24.34 -26.30 6.78
CA GLY A 185 23.89 -27.69 6.63
C GLY A 185 22.48 -27.82 6.05
N VAL A 186 21.98 -29.05 6.00
CA VAL A 186 20.58 -29.39 5.67
C VAL A 186 20.02 -30.43 6.65
N SER A 187 20.62 -30.52 7.83
CA SER A 187 20.26 -31.45 8.90
C SER A 187 18.88 -31.18 9.48
N ASP A 188 18.44 -29.92 9.54
CA ASP A 188 17.09 -29.57 10.01
C ASP A 188 16.00 -30.09 9.06
N TRP A 189 16.33 -30.22 7.78
CA TRP A 189 15.43 -30.75 6.75
C TRP A 189 15.29 -32.28 6.78
N MET A 190 16.11 -32.99 7.56
CA MET A 190 16.08 -34.44 7.60
C MET A 190 14.78 -34.93 8.24
N TYR A 191 13.94 -35.60 7.46
CA TYR A 191 12.72 -36.21 7.97
C TYR A 191 13.00 -37.52 8.71
N MET A 192 12.53 -37.62 9.96
CA MET A 192 12.58 -38.83 10.78
C MET A 192 11.17 -39.25 11.17
N PRO A 193 10.64 -40.37 10.62
CA PRO A 193 9.30 -40.85 10.95
C PRO A 193 9.10 -41.04 12.46
N GLY A 194 8.06 -40.43 13.02
CA GLY A 194 7.72 -40.52 14.45
C GLY A 194 8.55 -39.64 15.39
N SER A 195 9.49 -38.85 14.88
CA SER A 195 10.18 -37.83 15.68
C SER A 195 9.28 -36.61 15.90
N ASN A 196 9.28 -36.08 17.11
CA ASN A 196 8.59 -34.81 17.42
C ASN A 196 9.31 -33.61 16.80
N ASN A 197 10.64 -33.68 16.66
CA ASN A 197 11.45 -32.55 16.18
C ASN A 197 11.67 -32.60 14.66
N HIS A 198 11.72 -33.80 14.09
CA HIS A 198 12.01 -34.03 12.66
C HIS A 198 10.83 -34.71 11.93
N GLY A 199 9.61 -34.57 12.46
CA GLY A 199 8.40 -35.13 11.89
C GLY A 199 7.89 -34.37 10.67
N VAL A 200 6.69 -34.75 10.20
CA VAL A 200 6.03 -34.10 9.04
C VAL A 200 5.77 -32.61 9.30
N SER A 201 5.52 -32.23 10.54
CA SER A 201 5.34 -30.83 10.94
C SER A 201 6.57 -29.97 10.66
N ASN A 202 7.78 -30.51 10.91
CA ASN A 202 9.01 -29.76 10.67
C ASN A 202 9.27 -29.61 9.18
N LEU A 203 9.19 -30.70 8.42
CA LEU A 203 9.36 -30.66 6.97
C LEU A 203 8.35 -29.71 6.30
N SER A 204 7.08 -29.78 6.70
CA SER A 204 6.05 -28.88 6.17
C SER A 204 6.29 -27.41 6.55
N LYS A 205 6.71 -27.12 7.79
CA LYS A 205 7.15 -25.77 8.20
C LYS A 205 8.23 -25.26 7.25
N HIS A 206 9.30 -26.02 7.04
CA HIS A 206 10.42 -25.59 6.20
C HIS A 206 10.01 -25.35 4.75
N VAL A 207 9.23 -26.25 4.16
CA VAL A 207 8.72 -26.08 2.79
C VAL A 207 7.84 -24.83 2.68
N VAL A 208 6.88 -24.66 3.60
CA VAL A 208 5.97 -23.50 3.59
C VAL A 208 6.73 -22.20 3.81
N ALA A 209 7.65 -22.15 4.77
CA ALA A 209 8.47 -20.98 5.06
C ALA A 209 9.35 -20.57 3.86
N THR A 210 10.00 -21.52 3.18
CA THR A 210 10.82 -21.21 2.00
C THR A 210 9.97 -20.64 0.86
N LEU A 211 8.80 -21.25 0.57
CA LEU A 211 7.90 -20.76 -0.47
C LEU A 211 7.35 -19.37 -0.12
N PHE A 212 6.95 -19.15 1.14
CA PHE A 212 6.47 -17.84 1.60
C PHE A 212 7.57 -16.79 1.57
N LEU A 213 8.83 -17.13 1.88
CA LEU A 213 9.94 -16.18 1.79
C LEU A 213 10.15 -15.69 0.35
N ILE A 214 10.14 -16.62 -0.62
CA ILE A 214 10.24 -16.28 -2.05
C ILE A 214 9.07 -15.37 -2.45
N MET A 215 7.85 -15.81 -2.14
CA MET A 215 6.63 -15.07 -2.48
C MET A 215 6.63 -13.67 -1.84
N PHE A 216 6.99 -13.56 -0.58
CA PHE A 216 7.00 -12.29 0.15
C PHE A 216 8.04 -11.32 -0.42
N CYS A 217 9.25 -11.79 -0.74
CA CYS A 217 10.27 -10.94 -1.35
C CYS A 217 9.91 -10.52 -2.78
N LEU A 218 9.32 -11.42 -3.58
CA LEU A 218 8.79 -11.09 -4.91
C LEU A 218 7.67 -10.05 -4.82
N ASN A 219 6.76 -10.20 -3.85
CA ASN A 219 5.71 -9.22 -3.63
C ASN A 219 6.29 -7.85 -3.24
N GLY A 220 7.28 -7.82 -2.36
CA GLY A 220 8.00 -6.57 -2.02
C GLY A 220 8.68 -5.93 -3.23
N ALA A 221 9.27 -6.73 -4.14
CA ALA A 221 9.85 -6.21 -5.38
C ALA A 221 8.79 -5.58 -6.30
N MET A 222 7.63 -6.23 -6.47
CA MET A 222 6.51 -5.68 -7.24
C MET A 222 5.99 -4.38 -6.64
N VAL A 223 5.83 -4.31 -5.32
CA VAL A 223 5.38 -3.10 -4.61
C VAL A 223 6.35 -1.94 -4.85
N ILE A 224 7.66 -2.17 -4.74
CA ILE A 224 8.68 -1.15 -5.01
C ILE A 224 8.65 -0.68 -6.47
N GLU A 225 8.44 -1.60 -7.42
CA GLU A 225 8.34 -1.25 -8.84
C GLU A 225 7.10 -0.40 -9.13
N GLN A 226 5.93 -0.79 -8.60
CA GLN A 226 4.69 -0.02 -8.74
C GLN A 226 4.83 1.37 -8.12
N ASP A 227 5.39 1.45 -6.90
CA ASP A 227 5.61 2.71 -6.21
C ASP A 227 6.60 3.62 -6.96
N ARG A 228 7.64 3.05 -7.59
CA ARG A 228 8.55 3.77 -8.49
C ARG A 228 7.80 4.37 -9.67
N VAL A 229 6.96 3.58 -10.33
CA VAL A 229 6.20 4.03 -11.51
C VAL A 229 5.29 5.19 -11.13
N VAL A 230 4.50 5.07 -10.05
CA VAL A 230 3.60 6.13 -9.61
C VAL A 230 4.38 7.38 -9.18
N SER A 231 5.46 7.23 -8.41
CA SER A 231 6.33 8.34 -8.00
C SER A 231 6.98 9.05 -9.18
N MET A 232 7.33 8.32 -10.23
CA MET A 232 7.84 8.86 -11.48
C MET A 232 6.76 9.66 -12.21
N LYS A 233 5.54 9.10 -12.33
CA LYS A 233 4.38 9.76 -12.95
C LYS A 233 4.06 11.11 -12.27
N ILE A 234 4.04 11.13 -10.93
CA ILE A 234 3.83 12.36 -10.16
C ILE A 234 4.97 13.36 -10.39
N SER A 235 6.22 12.89 -10.43
CA SER A 235 7.37 13.79 -10.65
C SER A 235 7.36 14.45 -12.03
N SER A 236 7.01 13.71 -13.08
CA SER A 236 6.91 14.26 -14.44
C SER A 236 5.75 15.24 -14.57
N MET A 237 4.62 14.96 -13.93
CA MET A 237 3.48 15.89 -13.88
C MET A 237 3.88 17.20 -13.18
N LEU A 238 4.48 17.12 -11.98
CA LEU A 238 4.91 18.30 -11.23
C LEU A 238 5.98 19.12 -11.96
N ASP A 239 6.88 18.48 -12.70
CA ASP A 239 7.90 19.15 -13.53
C ASP A 239 7.27 19.96 -14.67
N GLN A 240 6.23 19.42 -15.34
CA GLN A 240 5.53 20.18 -16.39
C GLN A 240 4.72 21.33 -15.81
N ILE A 241 3.91 21.10 -14.78
CA ILE A 241 3.09 22.16 -14.17
C ILE A 241 4.00 23.26 -13.58
N GLY A 242 5.18 22.87 -13.09
CA GLY A 242 6.18 23.78 -12.55
C GLY A 242 6.78 24.76 -13.56
N LYS A 243 6.73 24.51 -14.87
CA LYS A 243 7.24 25.46 -15.88
C LYS A 243 6.40 26.73 -15.95
N ASP A 244 5.09 26.59 -15.76
CA ASP A 244 4.13 27.69 -15.83
C ASP A 244 3.86 28.31 -14.44
N MET A 245 4.54 27.82 -13.39
CA MET A 245 4.47 28.20 -11.96
C MET A 245 3.26 29.07 -11.55
N PRO A 246 2.05 28.51 -11.58
CA PRO A 246 0.93 29.13 -10.90
C PRO A 246 1.12 29.06 -9.38
N ASP A 247 0.62 30.08 -8.68
CA ASP A 247 0.90 30.29 -7.24
C ASP A 247 0.50 29.11 -6.34
N TYR A 248 -0.44 28.26 -6.77
CA TYR A 248 -0.91 27.08 -6.03
C TYR A 248 0.14 25.97 -5.90
N LEU A 249 1.16 25.90 -6.77
CA LEU A 249 2.25 24.93 -6.64
C LEU A 249 3.16 25.22 -5.44
N LYS A 250 3.08 26.42 -4.85
CA LYS A 250 3.84 26.76 -3.63
C LYS A 250 3.46 25.88 -2.43
N GLU A 251 2.32 25.19 -2.51
CA GLU A 251 1.85 24.30 -1.45
C GLU A 251 2.40 22.87 -1.56
N VAL A 252 3.00 22.50 -2.70
CA VAL A 252 3.62 21.18 -2.90
C VAL A 252 4.88 21.06 -2.02
N LYS A 253 4.89 20.06 -1.16
CA LYS A 253 5.97 19.76 -0.21
C LYS A 253 6.79 18.59 -0.72
N PHE A 254 7.80 18.90 -1.52
CA PHE A 254 8.70 17.89 -2.09
C PHE A 254 9.37 17.02 -1.01
N GLU A 255 9.61 17.55 0.19
CA GLU A 255 10.21 16.82 1.31
C GLU A 255 9.38 15.58 1.69
N TRP A 256 8.05 15.68 1.69
CA TRP A 256 7.17 14.55 1.98
C TRP A 256 7.18 13.52 0.86
N LEU A 257 7.23 13.96 -0.40
CA LEU A 257 7.38 13.05 -1.55
C LEU A 257 8.72 12.31 -1.50
N TYR A 258 9.81 12.99 -1.12
CA TYR A 258 11.12 12.35 -0.92
C TYR A 258 11.11 11.37 0.25
N ALA A 259 10.53 11.77 1.38
CA ALA A 259 10.40 10.92 2.55
C ALA A 259 9.62 9.64 2.21
N GLY A 260 8.48 9.74 1.52
CA GLY A 260 7.69 8.58 1.11
C GLY A 260 8.46 7.58 0.25
N ARG A 261 9.21 8.06 -0.75
CA ARG A 261 10.04 7.20 -1.62
C ARG A 261 11.10 6.43 -0.83
N ILE A 262 11.71 7.07 0.18
CA ILE A 262 12.74 6.44 1.02
C ILE A 262 12.10 5.48 2.01
N MET A 263 11.04 5.91 2.69
CA MET A 263 10.34 5.12 3.70
C MET A 263 9.73 3.86 3.10
N ASN A 264 9.04 3.94 1.96
CA ASN A 264 8.40 2.78 1.36
C ASN A 264 9.43 1.72 0.95
N CYS A 265 10.54 2.13 0.33
CA CYS A 265 11.65 1.23 0.04
C CYS A 265 12.25 0.60 1.31
N LEU A 266 12.54 1.42 2.32
CA LEU A 266 13.18 0.99 3.56
C LEU A 266 12.31 -0.01 4.33
N VAL A 267 11.03 0.30 4.49
CA VAL A 267 10.08 -0.55 5.22
C VAL A 267 9.90 -1.90 4.52
N VAL A 268 9.78 -1.93 3.18
CA VAL A 268 9.66 -3.19 2.43
C VAL A 268 10.91 -4.06 2.61
N ILE A 269 12.10 -3.49 2.50
CA ILE A 269 13.38 -4.21 2.69
C ILE A 269 13.48 -4.76 4.11
N GLU A 270 13.23 -3.93 5.12
CA GLU A 270 13.30 -4.33 6.53
C GLU A 270 12.27 -5.42 6.83
N CYS A 271 11.05 -5.30 6.31
CA CYS A 271 10.00 -6.31 6.45
C CYS A 271 10.40 -7.65 5.83
N SER A 272 11.04 -7.68 4.66
CA SER A 272 11.54 -8.93 4.07
C SER A 272 12.58 -9.62 4.98
N VAL A 273 13.46 -8.85 5.60
CA VAL A 273 14.44 -9.38 6.56
C VAL A 273 13.76 -9.82 7.87
N ILE A 274 12.74 -9.11 8.35
CA ILE A 274 11.95 -9.51 9.53
C ILE A 274 11.27 -10.85 9.30
N VAL A 275 10.65 -11.07 8.13
CA VAL A 275 9.98 -12.34 7.80
C VAL A 275 10.95 -13.51 7.89
N TYR A 276 12.18 -13.36 7.39
CA TYR A 276 13.21 -14.39 7.52
C TYR A 276 13.43 -14.76 8.99
N PHE A 277 13.71 -13.79 9.85
CA PHE A 277 13.92 -14.08 11.26
C PHE A 277 12.67 -14.62 11.96
N ALA A 278 11.48 -14.13 11.60
CA ALA A 278 10.23 -14.60 12.17
C ALA A 278 9.97 -16.08 11.82
N PHE A 279 10.33 -16.52 10.62
CA PHE A 279 10.18 -17.92 10.19
C PHE A 279 11.18 -18.85 10.87
N VAL A 280 12.42 -18.40 11.06
CA VAL A 280 13.42 -19.15 11.84
C VAL A 280 12.91 -19.36 13.27
N LEU A 281 12.33 -18.32 13.89
CA LEU A 281 11.77 -18.39 15.24
C LEU A 281 10.40 -19.10 15.34
N SER A 282 9.76 -19.43 14.21
CA SER A 282 8.45 -20.08 14.20
C SER A 282 8.57 -21.57 14.57
N GLU A 283 7.69 -22.09 15.43
CA GLU A 283 7.74 -23.52 15.80
C GLU A 283 6.87 -24.37 14.89
N THR A 284 5.80 -23.77 14.35
CA THR A 284 4.80 -24.45 13.53
C THR A 284 4.62 -23.78 12.16
N PRO A 285 4.13 -24.51 11.13
CA PRO A 285 3.75 -23.89 9.85
C PRO A 285 2.63 -22.85 10.01
N MET A 286 1.81 -22.96 11.06
CA MET A 286 0.76 -21.98 11.36
C MET A 286 1.35 -20.65 11.81
N ASP A 287 2.42 -20.68 12.62
CA ASP A 287 3.13 -19.47 13.03
C ASP A 287 3.75 -18.75 11.83
N VAL A 288 4.31 -19.51 10.88
CA VAL A 288 4.85 -18.96 9.62
C VAL A 288 3.78 -18.16 8.87
N LEU A 289 2.57 -18.71 8.75
CA LEU A 289 1.45 -18.03 8.08
C LEU A 289 1.00 -16.76 8.82
N PHE A 290 0.86 -16.80 10.14
CA PHE A 290 0.44 -15.61 10.90
C PHE A 290 1.50 -14.53 10.94
N ASN A 291 2.77 -14.92 11.08
CA ASN A 291 3.89 -14.00 11.08
C ASN A 291 4.02 -13.28 9.72
N SER A 292 3.84 -13.99 8.60
CA SER A 292 3.89 -13.35 7.28
C SER A 292 2.77 -12.34 7.09
N MET A 293 1.53 -12.68 7.44
CA MET A 293 0.39 -11.76 7.35
C MET A 293 0.58 -10.52 8.23
N ALA A 294 1.09 -10.68 9.46
CA ALA A 294 1.34 -9.57 10.37
C ALA A 294 2.41 -8.60 9.81
N VAL A 295 3.44 -9.12 9.16
CA VAL A 295 4.48 -8.28 8.54
C VAL A 295 3.98 -7.64 7.24
N THR A 296 3.14 -8.33 6.45
CA THR A 296 2.48 -7.74 5.27
C THR A 296 1.62 -6.54 5.63
N PHE A 297 0.87 -6.63 6.74
CA PHE A 297 0.11 -5.51 7.26
C PHE A 297 1.00 -4.29 7.56
N LEU A 298 2.19 -4.50 8.12
CA LEU A 298 3.07 -3.43 8.57
C LEU A 298 3.56 -2.54 7.42
N TYR A 299 3.92 -3.12 6.28
CA TYR A 299 4.42 -2.32 5.15
C TYR A 299 3.32 -1.75 4.25
N ASN A 300 2.07 -2.20 4.36
CA ASN A 300 0.91 -1.63 3.65
C ASN A 300 0.18 -0.55 4.47
N LEU A 301 0.75 -0.10 5.61
CA LEU A 301 0.06 0.84 6.50
C LEU A 301 -0.15 2.25 5.91
N ASP A 302 0.71 2.70 5.00
CA ASP A 302 0.63 4.04 4.41
C ASP A 302 -0.26 4.13 3.16
N ASP A 303 -0.69 3.00 2.61
CA ASP A 303 -1.53 2.96 1.43
C ASP A 303 -2.93 3.53 1.72
N ILE A 304 -3.44 4.32 0.78
CA ILE A 304 -4.81 4.84 0.86
C ILE A 304 -5.80 3.71 0.61
N GLY A 305 -6.89 3.69 1.39
CA GLY A 305 -7.80 2.54 1.42
C GLY A 305 -7.26 1.35 2.22
N GLY A 306 -6.11 1.52 2.90
CA GLY A 306 -5.54 0.56 3.85
C GLY A 306 -6.45 0.31 5.06
N GLU A 307 -6.11 -0.72 5.83
CA GLU A 307 -6.96 -1.27 6.89
C GLU A 307 -7.24 -0.31 8.07
N MET A 308 -6.43 0.74 8.23
CA MET A 308 -6.56 1.70 9.34
C MET A 308 -7.69 2.72 9.15
N GLY A 309 -8.17 2.93 7.91
CA GLY A 309 -9.32 3.80 7.63
C GLY A 309 -9.14 5.29 7.94
N PHE A 310 -7.90 5.78 8.07
CA PHE A 310 -7.64 7.22 8.23
C PHE A 310 -7.70 7.98 6.91
N LEU A 311 -7.36 7.35 5.79
CA LEU A 311 -7.52 7.89 4.44
C LEU A 311 -8.48 6.96 3.69
N GLY A 312 -9.66 7.48 3.36
CA GLY A 312 -10.62 6.78 2.52
C GLY A 312 -10.39 7.05 1.03
N ASP A 313 -11.08 6.29 0.19
CA ASP A 313 -11.07 6.51 -1.26
C ASP A 313 -11.60 7.92 -1.62
N ASP A 314 -12.52 8.47 -0.81
CA ASP A 314 -13.06 9.82 -0.98
C ASP A 314 -12.04 10.94 -0.70
N ASP A 315 -10.98 10.65 0.06
CA ASP A 315 -9.93 11.63 0.37
C ASP A 315 -8.87 11.71 -0.74
N TRP A 316 -8.82 10.70 -1.62
CA TRP A 316 -7.84 10.59 -2.70
C TRP A 316 -8.52 10.34 -4.03
N ASP A 317 -8.64 11.40 -4.82
CA ASP A 317 -9.17 11.31 -6.17
C ASP A 317 -8.09 10.85 -7.16
N GLY A 318 -7.81 9.54 -7.12
CA GLY A 318 -6.82 8.92 -8.00
C GLY A 318 -7.19 9.01 -9.48
N GLU A 319 -8.48 9.11 -9.79
CA GLU A 319 -8.97 9.26 -11.17
C GLU A 319 -8.66 10.66 -11.71
N GLU A 320 -9.02 11.70 -10.98
CA GLU A 320 -8.73 13.08 -11.40
C GLU A 320 -7.24 13.37 -11.47
N LEU A 321 -6.46 12.83 -10.53
CA LEU A 321 -5.01 12.93 -10.61
C LEU A 321 -4.44 12.21 -11.85
N GLY A 322 -5.03 11.08 -12.23
CA GLY A 322 -4.68 10.35 -13.46
C GLY A 322 -4.95 11.15 -14.73
N LYS A 323 -6.10 11.84 -14.82
CA LYS A 323 -6.42 12.75 -15.93
C LYS A 323 -5.46 13.93 -16.00
N LEU A 324 -5.21 14.59 -14.87
CA LEU A 324 -4.27 15.70 -14.80
C LEU A 324 -2.88 15.26 -15.25
N TYR A 325 -2.41 14.11 -14.74
CA TYR A 325 -1.16 13.49 -15.15
C TYR A 325 -1.10 13.27 -16.65
N TYR A 326 -2.10 12.60 -17.23
CA TYR A 326 -2.12 12.25 -18.65
C TYR A 326 -1.96 13.50 -19.52
N ASN A 327 -2.73 14.54 -19.19
CA ASN A 327 -2.71 15.82 -19.88
C ASN A 327 -1.37 16.55 -19.75
N SER A 328 -0.85 16.70 -18.54
CA SER A 328 0.44 17.38 -18.31
C SER A 328 1.60 16.63 -18.97
N VAL A 329 1.60 15.31 -18.89
CA VAL A 329 2.70 14.49 -19.42
C VAL A 329 2.63 14.36 -20.93
N SER A 330 1.46 14.34 -21.55
CA SER A 330 1.34 14.42 -23.02
C SER A 330 2.06 15.66 -23.55
N THR A 331 1.79 16.84 -22.96
CA THR A 331 2.48 18.08 -23.36
C THR A 331 3.99 18.00 -23.12
N LEU A 332 4.42 17.44 -21.98
CA LEU A 332 5.85 17.24 -21.69
C LEU A 332 6.52 16.31 -22.71
N MET A 333 5.83 15.28 -23.18
CA MET A 333 6.34 14.32 -24.16
C MET A 333 6.48 14.95 -25.54
N ASP A 334 5.51 15.78 -25.95
CA ASP A 334 5.57 16.55 -27.18
C ASP A 334 6.72 17.56 -27.15
N ASP A 335 6.87 18.30 -26.05
CA ASP A 335 7.99 19.24 -25.83
C ASP A 335 9.37 18.57 -25.97
N LYS A 336 9.47 17.30 -25.58
CA LYS A 336 10.71 16.51 -25.62
C LYS A 336 10.86 15.65 -26.87
N GLY A 337 9.89 15.67 -27.80
CA GLY A 337 9.88 14.84 -29.00
C GLY A 337 9.82 13.33 -28.71
N ILE A 338 9.27 12.93 -27.56
CA ILE A 338 9.18 11.52 -27.14
C ILE A 338 8.00 10.83 -27.83
N THR A 339 6.93 11.57 -28.14
CA THR A 339 5.71 11.07 -28.78
C THR A 339 6.00 10.40 -30.13
N GLU A 340 6.99 10.91 -30.88
CA GLU A 340 7.42 10.32 -32.15
C GLU A 340 8.00 8.90 -32.02
N ALA A 341 8.43 8.51 -30.81
CA ALA A 341 8.96 7.19 -30.52
C ALA A 341 7.87 6.15 -30.18
N GLY A 342 6.58 6.53 -30.24
CA GLY A 342 5.45 5.62 -30.03
C GLY A 342 5.12 5.30 -28.57
N PHE A 343 5.62 6.10 -27.63
CA PHE A 343 5.22 6.01 -26.23
C PHE A 343 3.99 6.88 -25.96
N ASP A 344 3.11 6.39 -25.10
CA ASP A 344 2.01 7.15 -24.52
C ASP A 344 2.35 7.53 -23.06
N PRO A 345 1.57 8.44 -22.43
CA PRO A 345 1.78 8.79 -21.02
C PRO A 345 1.73 7.59 -20.06
N ASP A 346 1.02 6.50 -20.38
CA ASP A 346 0.90 5.36 -19.47
C ASP A 346 2.08 4.38 -19.55
N THR A 347 2.66 4.23 -20.74
CA THR A 347 3.87 3.46 -21.07
C THR A 347 5.15 4.26 -20.89
N ILE A 348 5.08 5.50 -20.39
CA ILE A 348 6.25 6.34 -20.17
C ILE A 348 7.30 5.71 -19.25
N ALA A 349 6.87 4.78 -18.38
CA ALA A 349 7.76 3.99 -17.54
C ALA A 349 8.72 3.11 -18.34
N GLU A 350 8.37 2.71 -19.56
CA GLU A 350 9.19 1.94 -20.49
C GLU A 350 10.27 2.79 -21.16
N CYS A 351 10.03 4.11 -21.29
CA CYS A 351 11.02 5.03 -21.81
C CYS A 351 12.23 5.13 -20.86
N LYS A 352 13.37 4.54 -21.26
CA LYS A 352 14.61 4.50 -20.48
C LYS A 352 15.10 5.89 -20.06
N TYR A 353 14.90 6.90 -20.90
CA TYR A 353 15.27 8.29 -20.59
C TYR A 353 14.44 8.83 -19.42
N MET A 354 13.11 8.75 -19.51
CA MET A 354 12.20 9.23 -18.46
C MET A 354 12.39 8.44 -17.16
N ARG A 355 12.51 7.11 -17.27
CA ARG A 355 12.82 6.23 -16.14
C ARG A 355 14.10 6.67 -15.42
N ASN A 356 15.18 6.96 -16.14
CA ASN A 356 16.44 7.33 -15.49
C ASN A 356 16.42 8.73 -14.87
N TYR A 357 15.70 9.67 -15.49
CA TYR A 357 15.62 11.06 -15.08
C TYR A 357 14.72 11.25 -13.86
N TYR A 358 13.50 10.72 -13.89
CA TYR A 358 12.51 10.91 -12.82
C TYR A 358 12.53 9.82 -11.74
N SER A 359 13.19 8.68 -11.97
CA SER A 359 13.34 7.67 -10.91
C SER A 359 14.33 8.13 -9.84
N HIS A 360 13.84 8.18 -8.62
CA HIS A 360 14.62 8.48 -7.44
C HIS A 360 15.70 7.41 -7.20
N TRP A 361 16.85 7.83 -6.66
CA TRP A 361 17.98 6.92 -6.40
C TRP A 361 17.61 5.78 -5.45
N ALA A 362 16.68 6.00 -4.52
CA ALA A 362 16.23 4.98 -3.56
C ALA A 362 15.71 3.73 -4.28
N TYR A 363 14.89 3.87 -5.33
CA TYR A 363 14.39 2.74 -6.11
C TYR A 363 15.50 2.02 -6.87
N LYS A 364 16.47 2.76 -7.41
CA LYS A 364 17.64 2.19 -8.11
C LYS A 364 18.49 1.30 -7.21
N VAL A 365 18.45 1.51 -5.89
CA VAL A 365 19.10 0.67 -4.89
C VAL A 365 18.16 -0.44 -4.39
N ALA A 366 16.92 -0.09 -4.09
CA ALA A 366 15.96 -1.01 -3.48
C ALA A 366 15.54 -2.15 -4.41
N GLU A 367 15.24 -1.88 -5.68
CA GLU A 367 14.84 -2.91 -6.65
C GLU A 367 15.87 -4.06 -6.77
N PRO A 368 17.15 -3.81 -7.13
CA PRO A 368 18.11 -4.90 -7.24
C PRO A 368 18.38 -5.59 -5.89
N LEU A 369 18.30 -4.85 -4.79
CA LEU A 369 18.45 -5.42 -3.44
C LEU A 369 17.30 -6.40 -3.14
N MET A 370 16.06 -6.06 -3.49
CA MET A 370 14.92 -6.96 -3.31
C MET A 370 15.04 -8.22 -4.15
N TYR A 371 15.45 -8.11 -5.42
CA TYR A 371 15.73 -9.28 -6.25
C TYR A 371 16.85 -10.15 -5.66
N ALA A 372 17.88 -9.55 -5.07
CA ALA A 372 18.91 -10.29 -4.36
C ALA A 372 18.35 -10.98 -3.10
N LEU A 373 17.52 -10.31 -2.30
CA LEU A 373 16.90 -10.88 -1.10
C LEU A 373 15.97 -12.06 -1.42
N THR A 374 15.24 -12.01 -2.55
CA THR A 374 14.42 -13.12 -3.04
C THR A 374 15.20 -14.42 -3.24
N VAL A 375 16.51 -14.33 -3.52
CA VAL A 375 17.39 -15.49 -3.65
C VAL A 375 18.13 -15.78 -2.35
N VAL A 376 18.70 -14.74 -1.72
CA VAL A 376 19.57 -14.88 -0.56
C VAL A 376 18.81 -15.37 0.67
N LEU A 377 17.63 -14.79 0.99
CA LEU A 377 16.91 -15.14 2.22
C LEU A 377 16.38 -16.58 2.22
N PRO A 378 15.77 -17.10 1.13
CA PRO A 378 15.38 -18.51 1.07
C PRO A 378 16.59 -19.46 1.15
N LEU A 379 17.70 -19.13 0.49
CA LEU A 379 18.92 -19.97 0.57
C LEU A 379 19.50 -19.95 1.98
N MET A 380 19.55 -18.78 2.63
CA MET A 380 19.93 -18.68 4.04
C MET A 380 19.01 -19.50 4.93
N TYR A 381 17.70 -19.51 4.68
CA TYR A 381 16.75 -20.30 5.46
C TYR A 381 16.88 -21.81 5.22
N VAL A 382 17.23 -22.23 4.00
CA VAL A 382 17.44 -23.64 3.67
C VAL A 382 18.75 -24.17 4.24
N PHE A 383 19.82 -23.37 4.22
CA PHE A 383 21.17 -23.85 4.50
C PHE A 383 21.75 -23.43 5.85
N ILE A 384 21.15 -22.49 6.57
CA ILE A 384 21.56 -22.17 7.95
C ILE A 384 20.74 -23.06 8.88
N ASP A 385 21.37 -24.10 9.38
CA ASP A 385 20.81 -25.04 10.35
C ASP A 385 21.11 -24.59 11.78
N ASP A 386 20.34 -25.14 12.72
CA ASP A 386 20.49 -24.99 14.16
C ASP A 386 20.47 -23.54 14.67
N LEU A 387 19.96 -22.62 13.85
CA LEU A 387 19.69 -21.25 14.23
C LEU A 387 18.38 -21.20 15.03
N HIS A 388 18.47 -21.37 16.34
CA HIS A 388 17.31 -21.40 17.24
C HIS A 388 17.21 -20.13 18.09
N CYS A 389 16.07 -19.96 18.76
CA CYS A 389 15.92 -18.93 19.78
C CYS A 389 16.82 -19.26 20.98
N LYS A 390 17.59 -18.28 21.47
CA LYS A 390 18.28 -18.37 22.75
C LYS A 390 17.30 -18.83 23.82
N PRO A 391 17.67 -19.79 24.68
CA PRO A 391 16.85 -20.15 25.82
C PRO A 391 16.67 -18.89 26.66
N GLY A 392 15.42 -18.44 26.85
CA GLY A 392 15.16 -17.27 27.69
C GLY A 392 15.71 -17.50 29.10
N ASP A 393 16.08 -16.43 29.80
CA ASP A 393 16.73 -16.49 31.13
C ASP A 393 16.01 -17.46 32.09
N LEU A 394 14.67 -17.47 32.06
CA LEU A 394 13.86 -18.39 32.86
C LEU A 394 14.05 -19.87 32.46
N LYS A 395 14.16 -20.19 31.17
CA LYS A 395 14.45 -21.55 30.71
C LYS A 395 15.85 -21.98 31.16
N VAL A 396 16.82 -21.05 31.14
CA VAL A 396 18.18 -21.29 31.65
C VAL A 396 18.13 -21.58 33.15
N GLU A 397 17.49 -20.73 33.95
CA GLU A 397 17.34 -20.93 35.39
C GLU A 397 16.63 -22.25 35.72
N VAL A 398 15.55 -22.59 35.00
CA VAL A 398 14.84 -23.86 35.19
C VAL A 398 15.72 -25.05 34.80
N TYR A 399 16.52 -24.93 33.75
CA TYR A 399 17.45 -25.98 33.33
C TYR A 399 18.57 -26.17 34.35
N GLU A 400 19.15 -25.08 34.85
CA GLU A 400 20.15 -25.09 35.93
C GLU A 400 19.58 -25.69 37.21
N LEU A 401 18.35 -25.32 37.59
CA LEU A 401 17.67 -25.88 38.74
C LEU A 401 17.42 -27.38 38.58
N LYS A 402 16.96 -27.83 37.40
CA LYS A 402 16.79 -29.26 37.10
C LYS A 402 18.11 -30.01 37.21
N LYS A 403 19.20 -29.45 36.70
CA LYS A 403 20.54 -30.02 36.81
C LYS A 403 21.00 -30.12 38.27
N GLN A 404 20.81 -29.05 39.06
CA GLN A 404 21.13 -29.06 40.49
C GLN A 404 20.32 -30.12 41.26
N VAL A 405 19.02 -30.27 40.96
CA VAL A 405 18.17 -31.29 41.59
C VAL A 405 18.64 -32.69 41.22
N GLN A 406 19.02 -32.93 39.97
CA GLN A 406 19.55 -34.22 39.52
C GLN A 406 20.88 -34.56 40.21
N ASP A 407 21.81 -33.60 40.27
CA ASP A 407 23.10 -33.77 40.96
C ASP A 407 22.93 -34.07 42.47
N LEU A 408 21.87 -33.54 43.10
CA LEU A 408 21.56 -33.84 44.49
C LEU A 408 20.99 -35.24 44.66
N LEU A 409 20.13 -35.71 43.74
CA LEU A 409 19.60 -37.07 43.78
C LEU A 409 20.70 -38.11 43.60
N GLU A 410 21.66 -37.88 42.72
CA GLU A 410 22.81 -38.78 42.49
C GLU A 410 23.77 -38.85 43.69
N LYS A 411 23.81 -37.83 44.56
CA LYS A 411 24.62 -37.85 45.79
C LYS A 411 23.94 -38.55 46.97
N VAL A 412 22.62 -38.70 46.92
CA VAL A 412 21.83 -39.29 48.02
C VAL A 412 21.57 -40.78 47.80
N GLY A 413 21.53 -41.23 46.54
CA GLY A 413 21.49 -42.66 46.17
C GLY A 413 22.87 -43.29 46.23
#